data_AF-A0A925QS58-F1
#
_entry.id   AF-A0A925QS58-F1
#
_cell.length_a   1.000
_cell.length_b   1.000
_cell.length_c   1.000
_cell.angle_alpha   90.00
_cell.angle_beta   90.00
_cell.angle_gamma   90.00
#
_symmetry.space_group_name_H-M   'P 1'
#
loop_
_entity.id
_entity.type
_entity.pdbx_description
1 polymer ?
#
loop_
_entity_poly.entity_id
_entity_poly.type
_entity_poly.pdbx_seq_one_letter_code
_entity_poly.pdbx_strand_id
1 'polypeptide(L)'
;MNHQKHFTLASLMLAAWVLPCVQAAAADCKEKLADVDKLSTEVAMPEAQQLQLKQLREAAGLLMHNGRNDMCEQLADNMKNMLQEQRDANRSAREQAQKIERVEGAKQVSEIAGVVRASKLIGSPVRNTKAEELGTIENIAIDANTGAVAYAVMSHGGFLGLGEKLIPVPWSQLRRTSDGEVFVLEIDAKVLDKMTGFDKNNWPSKDAADQFWRK
;
A
#
# COMPACT_ATOMS: atom_id res chain seq x y z
N MET A 1 -35.90 -85.32 6.86
CA MET A 1 -34.59 -84.66 7.06
C MET A 1 -34.34 -83.80 5.82
N ASN A 2 -34.82 -82.55 5.75
CA ASN A 2 -34.24 -81.33 6.35
C ASN A 2 -32.82 -81.10 5.79
N HIS A 3 -32.52 -80.17 4.86
CA HIS A 3 -32.70 -78.70 4.80
C HIS A 3 -32.70 -78.27 3.30
N GLN A 4 -33.61 -77.44 2.73
CA GLN A 4 -33.65 -75.95 2.69
C GLN A 4 -32.26 -75.28 2.53
N LYS A 5 -31.95 -74.32 1.64
CA LYS A 5 -32.74 -73.36 0.85
C LYS A 5 -31.76 -72.38 0.12
N HIS A 6 -32.24 -71.71 -0.95
CA HIS A 6 -31.86 -70.38 -1.46
C HIS A 6 -30.46 -70.12 -2.06
N PHE A 7 -30.44 -69.79 -3.35
CA PHE A 7 -29.50 -68.78 -3.88
C PHE A 7 -30.30 -67.71 -4.63
N THR A 8 -30.40 -66.55 -3.98
CA THR A 8 -31.14 -65.37 -4.40
C THR A 8 -30.37 -64.57 -5.45
N LEU A 9 -31.12 -64.01 -6.41
CA LEU A 9 -30.71 -62.98 -7.37
C LEU A 9 -30.11 -61.75 -6.63
N ALA A 10 -28.79 -61.63 -6.60
CA ALA A 10 -28.11 -60.47 -6.04
C ALA A 10 -26.81 -60.17 -6.81
N SER A 11 -26.93 -59.73 -8.08
CA SER A 11 -25.75 -59.34 -8.89
C SER A 11 -25.97 -58.08 -9.73
N LEU A 12 -26.83 -57.14 -9.29
CA LEU A 12 -27.08 -55.89 -10.04
C LEU A 12 -27.10 -54.62 -9.18
N MET A 13 -26.32 -54.55 -8.09
CA MET A 13 -26.16 -53.29 -7.34
C MET A 13 -24.73 -53.05 -6.85
N LEU A 14 -23.78 -52.85 -7.78
CA LEU A 14 -22.42 -52.41 -7.43
C LEU A 14 -21.87 -51.24 -8.30
N ALA A 15 -22.71 -50.51 -9.03
CA ALA A 15 -22.22 -49.50 -9.98
C ALA A 15 -22.61 -48.03 -9.69
N ALA A 16 -23.12 -47.70 -8.50
CA ALA A 16 -23.66 -46.34 -8.25
C ALA A 16 -22.94 -45.51 -7.16
N TRP A 17 -21.95 -46.05 -6.45
CA TRP A 17 -21.35 -45.37 -5.27
C TRP A 17 -19.92 -44.85 -5.46
N VAL A 18 -19.33 -44.93 -6.67
CA VAL A 18 -17.98 -44.38 -6.96
C VAL A 18 -18.03 -43.03 -7.70
N LEU A 19 -19.23 -42.56 -8.06
CA LEU A 19 -19.46 -41.31 -8.81
C LEU A 19 -19.23 -39.97 -8.06
N PRO A 20 -19.26 -39.84 -6.71
CA PRO A 20 -19.17 -38.52 -6.08
C PRO A 20 -17.81 -37.81 -6.21
N CYS A 21 -16.71 -38.56 -6.37
CA CYS A 21 -15.36 -37.97 -6.32
C CYS A 21 -14.93 -37.30 -7.64
N VAL A 22 -15.34 -37.87 -8.79
CA VAL A 22 -14.96 -37.36 -10.12
C VAL A 22 -15.70 -36.06 -10.47
N GLN A 23 -16.90 -35.85 -9.90
CA GLN A 23 -17.70 -34.65 -10.15
C GLN A 23 -17.26 -33.44 -9.31
N ALA A 24 -16.60 -33.66 -8.17
CA ALA A 24 -16.14 -32.58 -7.29
C ALA A 24 -14.97 -31.77 -7.89
N ALA A 25 -13.92 -32.45 -8.38
CA ALA A 25 -12.72 -31.76 -8.90
C ALA A 25 -12.97 -30.91 -10.18
N ALA A 26 -13.96 -31.28 -11.00
CA ALA A 26 -14.31 -30.48 -12.18
C ALA A 26 -15.08 -29.20 -11.82
N ALA A 27 -15.78 -29.19 -10.67
CA ALA A 27 -16.49 -28.02 -10.18
C ALA A 27 -15.51 -26.96 -9.62
N ASP A 28 -14.46 -27.42 -8.92
CA ASP A 28 -13.47 -26.55 -8.28
C ASP A 28 -12.67 -25.71 -9.30
N CYS A 29 -12.22 -26.31 -10.43
CA CYS A 29 -11.53 -25.49 -11.44
C CYS A 29 -12.46 -24.46 -12.11
N LYS A 30 -13.73 -24.82 -12.34
CA LYS A 30 -14.70 -23.90 -12.95
C LYS A 30 -14.92 -22.66 -12.07
N GLU A 31 -15.01 -22.87 -10.76
CA GLU A 31 -15.14 -21.79 -9.77
C GLU A 31 -13.89 -20.89 -9.78
N LYS A 32 -12.69 -21.47 -9.72
CA LYS A 32 -11.43 -20.69 -9.78
C LYS A 32 -11.27 -19.89 -11.07
N LEU A 33 -11.71 -20.42 -12.21
CA LEU A 33 -11.69 -19.69 -13.48
C LEU A 33 -12.71 -18.54 -13.53
N ALA A 34 -13.85 -18.67 -12.85
CA ALA A 34 -14.81 -17.58 -12.71
C ALA A 34 -14.27 -16.45 -11.82
N ASP A 35 -13.52 -16.80 -10.77
CA ASP A 35 -12.77 -15.85 -9.94
C ASP A 35 -11.75 -15.05 -10.78
N VAL A 36 -11.00 -15.75 -11.63
CA VAL A 36 -10.03 -15.13 -12.56
C VAL A 36 -10.73 -14.18 -13.54
N ASP A 37 -11.89 -14.55 -14.10
CA ASP A 37 -12.66 -13.65 -14.98
C ASP A 37 -13.09 -12.38 -14.27
N LYS A 38 -13.69 -12.54 -13.08
CA LYS A 38 -14.13 -11.41 -12.28
C LYS A 38 -12.96 -10.47 -12.00
N LEU A 39 -11.83 -11.02 -11.58
CA LEU A 39 -10.63 -10.24 -11.28
C LEU A 39 -10.09 -9.54 -12.53
N SER A 40 -10.12 -10.19 -13.70
CA SER A 40 -9.67 -9.60 -14.96
C SER A 40 -10.47 -8.37 -15.39
N THR A 41 -11.75 -8.27 -14.97
CA THR A 41 -12.59 -7.08 -15.24
C THR A 41 -12.32 -5.92 -14.29
N GLU A 42 -11.79 -6.19 -13.10
CA GLU A 42 -11.50 -5.18 -12.06
C GLU A 42 -10.11 -4.54 -12.22
N VAL A 43 -9.20 -5.19 -12.95
CA VAL A 43 -7.82 -4.74 -13.14
C VAL A 43 -7.65 -4.05 -14.49
N ALA A 44 -7.18 -2.80 -14.46
CA ALA A 44 -6.75 -2.09 -15.67
C ALA A 44 -5.39 -2.66 -16.14
N MET A 45 -5.39 -3.47 -17.20
CA MET A 45 -4.18 -4.11 -17.73
C MET A 45 -3.81 -3.59 -19.13
N PRO A 46 -2.51 -3.40 -19.42
CA PRO A 46 -1.97 -3.35 -20.78
C PRO A 46 -2.47 -4.48 -21.70
N GLU A 47 -2.72 -4.14 -22.97
CA GLU A 47 -3.27 -5.06 -23.99
C GLU A 47 -2.44 -6.34 -24.15
N ALA A 48 -1.12 -6.26 -24.03
CA ALA A 48 -0.22 -7.41 -24.09
C ALA A 48 -0.50 -8.47 -23.01
N GLN A 49 -0.86 -8.05 -21.79
CA GLN A 49 -1.13 -8.96 -20.68
C GLN A 49 -2.55 -9.54 -20.76
N GLN A 50 -3.50 -8.80 -21.35
CA GLN A 50 -4.85 -9.31 -21.63
C GLN A 50 -4.81 -10.50 -22.61
N LEU A 51 -3.95 -10.43 -23.63
CA LEU A 51 -3.77 -11.51 -24.59
C LEU A 51 -3.20 -12.78 -23.92
N GLN A 52 -2.19 -12.63 -23.06
CA GLN A 52 -1.61 -13.75 -22.31
C GLN A 52 -2.64 -14.40 -21.37
N LEU A 53 -3.44 -13.60 -20.67
CA LEU A 53 -4.49 -14.11 -19.79
C LEU A 53 -5.54 -14.91 -20.58
N LYS A 54 -5.93 -14.43 -21.77
CA LYS A 54 -6.86 -15.13 -22.65
C LYS A 54 -6.33 -16.50 -23.10
N GLN A 55 -5.07 -16.56 -23.51
CA GLN A 55 -4.42 -17.83 -23.91
C GLN A 55 -4.35 -18.83 -22.75
N LEU A 56 -3.99 -18.38 -21.55
CA LEU A 56 -3.95 -19.22 -20.35
C LEU A 56 -5.35 -19.75 -19.98
N ARG A 57 -6.37 -18.92 -20.13
CA ARG A 57 -7.77 -19.32 -19.93
C ARG A 57 -8.22 -20.40 -20.90
N GLU A 58 -7.89 -20.24 -22.20
CA GLU A 58 -8.20 -21.23 -23.23
C GLU A 58 -7.50 -22.58 -22.92
N ALA A 59 -6.24 -22.54 -22.47
CA ALA A 59 -5.51 -23.73 -22.04
C ALA A 59 -6.16 -24.41 -20.82
N ALA A 60 -6.64 -23.64 -19.84
CA ALA A 60 -7.35 -24.18 -18.68
C ALA A 60 -8.65 -24.90 -19.08
N GLY A 61 -9.41 -24.34 -20.03
CA GLY A 61 -10.60 -25.00 -20.59
C GLY A 61 -10.29 -26.35 -21.22
N LEU A 62 -9.17 -26.47 -21.96
CA LEU A 62 -8.72 -27.75 -22.51
C LEU A 62 -8.34 -28.76 -21.42
N LEU A 63 -7.72 -28.32 -20.32
CA LEU A 63 -7.40 -29.20 -19.19
C LEU A 63 -8.68 -29.78 -18.55
N MET A 64 -9.70 -28.94 -18.36
CA MET A 64 -11.00 -29.41 -17.86
C MET A 64 -11.63 -30.45 -18.76
N HIS A 65 -11.67 -30.20 -20.08
CA HIS A 65 -12.27 -31.13 -21.04
C HIS A 65 -11.56 -32.49 -21.11
N ASN A 66 -10.26 -32.51 -20.79
CA ASN A 66 -9.47 -33.73 -20.75
C ASN A 66 -9.41 -34.39 -19.35
N GLY A 67 -10.20 -33.91 -18.38
CA GLY A 67 -10.23 -34.45 -17.02
C GLY A 67 -8.98 -34.17 -16.18
N ARG A 68 -8.13 -33.22 -16.61
CA ARG A 68 -6.88 -32.81 -15.92
C ARG A 68 -7.17 -31.69 -14.91
N ASN A 69 -8.10 -31.93 -13.99
CA ASN A 69 -8.63 -30.91 -13.08
C ASN A 69 -7.56 -30.29 -12.16
N ASP A 70 -6.68 -31.10 -11.56
CA ASP A 70 -5.60 -30.59 -10.68
C ASP A 70 -4.68 -29.58 -11.38
N MET A 71 -4.39 -29.82 -12.66
CA MET A 71 -3.55 -28.91 -13.46
C MET A 71 -4.32 -27.68 -13.92
N CYS A 72 -5.62 -27.79 -14.09
CA CYS A 72 -6.50 -26.66 -14.33
C CYS A 72 -6.54 -25.73 -13.11
N GLU A 73 -6.65 -26.30 -11.90
CA GLU A 73 -6.65 -25.53 -10.65
C GLU A 73 -5.33 -24.80 -10.44
N GLN A 74 -4.19 -25.50 -10.61
CA GLN A 74 -2.87 -24.88 -10.52
C GLN A 74 -2.71 -23.71 -11.51
N LEU A 75 -3.21 -23.88 -12.74
CA LEU A 75 -3.18 -22.84 -13.75
C LEU A 75 -4.05 -21.64 -13.36
N ALA A 76 -5.26 -21.90 -12.87
CA ALA A 76 -6.18 -20.86 -12.41
C ALA A 76 -5.62 -20.09 -11.20
N ASP A 77 -4.98 -20.77 -10.25
CA ASP A 77 -4.33 -20.14 -9.09
C ASP A 77 -3.15 -19.25 -9.52
N ASN A 78 -2.31 -19.71 -10.45
CA ASN A 78 -1.22 -18.89 -10.99
C ASN A 78 -1.74 -17.65 -11.71
N MET A 79 -2.80 -17.79 -12.51
CA MET A 79 -3.46 -16.64 -13.16
C MET A 79 -4.03 -15.66 -12.14
N LYS A 80 -4.68 -16.17 -11.08
CA LYS A 80 -5.25 -15.36 -10.00
C LYS A 80 -4.17 -14.57 -9.27
N ASN A 81 -3.06 -15.21 -8.90
CA ASN A 81 -1.94 -14.55 -8.21
C ASN A 81 -1.34 -13.43 -9.08
N MET A 82 -1.10 -13.70 -10.37
CA MET A 82 -0.58 -12.70 -11.31
C MET A 82 -1.53 -11.49 -11.46
N LEU A 83 -2.85 -11.73 -11.53
CA LEU A 83 -3.85 -10.67 -11.58
C LEU A 83 -3.93 -9.87 -10.27
N GLN A 84 -3.79 -10.54 -9.11
CA GLN A 84 -3.76 -9.89 -7.81
C GLN A 84 -2.55 -8.97 -7.67
N GLU A 85 -1.37 -9.42 -8.09
CA GLU A 85 -0.15 -8.59 -8.11
C GLU A 85 -0.33 -7.32 -8.95
N GLN A 86 -0.94 -7.44 -10.15
CA GLN A 86 -1.25 -6.28 -10.99
C GLN A 86 -2.29 -5.35 -10.37
N ARG A 87 -3.32 -5.92 -9.71
CA ARG A 87 -4.32 -5.14 -8.97
C ARG A 87 -3.67 -4.31 -7.86
N ASP A 88 -2.78 -4.92 -7.09
CA ASP A 88 -2.12 -4.28 -5.96
C ASP A 88 -1.09 -3.23 -6.42
N ALA A 89 -0.38 -3.49 -7.52
CA ALA A 89 0.48 -2.50 -8.18
C ALA A 89 -0.33 -1.28 -8.67
N ASN A 90 -1.46 -1.51 -9.34
CA ASN A 90 -2.33 -0.42 -9.80
C ASN A 90 -2.97 0.36 -8.65
N ARG A 91 -3.37 -0.33 -7.59
CA ARG A 91 -3.94 0.30 -6.39
C ARG A 91 -2.91 1.18 -5.69
N SER A 92 -1.70 0.68 -5.45
CA SER A 92 -0.64 1.45 -4.83
C SER A 92 -0.23 2.66 -5.66
N ALA A 93 -0.20 2.54 -7.00
CA ALA A 93 0.04 3.67 -7.89
C ALA A 93 -1.05 4.75 -7.79
N ARG A 94 -2.34 4.36 -7.75
CA ARG A 94 -3.46 5.31 -7.58
C ARG A 94 -3.43 5.99 -6.20
N GLU A 95 -3.18 5.23 -5.14
CA GLU A 95 -3.04 5.77 -3.78
C GLU A 95 -1.86 6.75 -3.70
N GLN A 96 -0.75 6.46 -4.37
CA GLN A 96 0.39 7.35 -4.44
C GLN A 96 0.07 8.62 -5.23
N ALA A 97 -0.61 8.53 -6.37
CA ALA A 97 -1.03 9.69 -7.16
C ALA A 97 -1.95 10.63 -6.35
N GLN A 98 -2.92 10.05 -5.61
CA GLN A 98 -3.80 10.83 -4.74
C GLN A 98 -3.03 11.53 -3.61
N LYS A 99 -2.03 10.86 -3.02
CA LYS A 99 -1.17 11.49 -2.01
C LYS A 99 -0.33 12.63 -2.59
N ILE A 100 0.16 12.50 -3.82
CA ILE A 100 0.95 13.53 -4.51
C ILE A 100 0.08 14.77 -4.76
N GLU A 101 -1.12 14.61 -5.32
CA GLU A 101 -2.06 15.71 -5.54
C GLU A 101 -2.34 16.48 -4.23
N ARG A 102 -2.49 15.76 -3.12
CA ARG A 102 -2.70 16.36 -1.79
C ARG A 102 -1.53 17.26 -1.37
N VAL A 103 -0.28 16.85 -1.60
CA VAL A 103 0.90 17.64 -1.19
C VAL A 103 1.20 18.77 -2.18
N GLU A 104 0.86 18.62 -3.46
CA GLU A 104 1.00 19.69 -4.47
C GLU A 104 0.10 20.90 -4.16
N GLY A 105 -1.09 20.67 -3.59
CA GLY A 105 -1.99 21.72 -3.14
C GLY A 105 -1.57 22.45 -1.85
N ALA A 106 -0.42 22.11 -1.25
CA ALA A 106 0.03 22.71 0.01
C ALA A 106 0.44 24.18 -0.17
N LYS A 107 0.03 25.04 0.76
CA LYS A 107 0.38 26.49 0.78
C LYS A 107 1.38 26.79 1.88
N GLN A 108 2.18 27.83 1.73
CA GLN A 108 3.10 28.25 2.80
C GLN A 108 2.30 28.56 4.07
N VAL A 109 2.81 28.13 5.24
CA VAL A 109 2.11 28.29 6.51
C VAL A 109 1.89 29.77 6.85
N SER A 110 2.79 30.65 6.42
CA SER A 110 2.67 32.12 6.55
C SER A 110 1.50 32.73 5.76
N GLU A 111 0.99 32.04 4.74
CA GLU A 111 -0.12 32.51 3.89
C GLU A 111 -1.48 31.99 4.38
N ILE A 112 -1.49 31.08 5.35
CA ILE A 112 -2.72 30.53 5.92
C ILE A 112 -3.29 31.56 6.90
N ALA A 113 -4.35 32.25 6.49
CA ALA A 113 -5.07 33.16 7.36
C ALA A 113 -5.70 32.39 8.55
N GLY A 114 -5.32 32.74 9.77
CA GLY A 114 -5.93 32.23 11.00
C GLY A 114 -4.94 31.88 12.11
N VAL A 115 -5.47 31.39 13.23
CA VAL A 115 -4.70 30.92 14.38
C VAL A 115 -4.65 29.39 14.34
N VAL A 116 -3.45 28.81 14.36
CA VAL A 116 -3.26 27.36 14.47
C VAL A 116 -2.72 27.02 15.85
N ARG A 117 -3.37 26.07 16.53
CA ARG A 117 -2.90 25.59 17.83
C ARG A 117 -1.60 24.82 17.65
N ALA A 118 -0.60 25.09 18.49
CA ALA A 118 0.68 24.35 18.47
C ALA A 118 0.47 22.83 18.62
N SER A 119 -0.51 22.40 19.43
CA SER A 119 -0.89 21.00 19.60
C SER A 119 -1.48 20.33 18.35
N LYS A 120 -1.82 21.12 17.31
CA LYS A 120 -2.21 20.63 16.00
C LYS A 120 -1.06 20.62 14.99
N LEU A 121 0.06 21.26 15.31
CA LEU A 121 1.28 21.23 14.51
C LEU A 121 2.18 20.07 14.98
N ILE A 122 2.33 19.94 16.30
CA ILE A 122 3.16 18.91 16.92
C ILE A 122 2.50 17.54 16.73
N GLY A 123 3.30 16.57 16.29
CA GLY A 123 2.87 15.24 15.91
C GLY A 123 2.40 15.13 14.46
N SER A 124 2.32 16.22 13.71
CA SER A 124 1.95 16.17 12.29
C SER A 124 3.08 15.60 11.44
N PRO A 125 2.75 14.74 10.45
CA PRO A 125 3.73 14.22 9.52
C PRO A 125 4.24 15.32 8.58
N VAL A 126 5.52 15.24 8.26
CA VAL A 126 6.18 16.06 7.24
C VAL A 126 6.49 15.18 6.03
N ARG A 127 6.13 15.66 4.84
CA ARG A 127 6.35 14.96 3.57
C ARG A 127 7.06 15.85 2.56
N ASN A 128 7.59 15.25 1.50
CA ASN A 128 8.03 16.00 0.34
C ASN A 128 6.94 16.10 -0.74
N THR A 129 7.28 16.75 -1.86
CA THR A 129 6.42 16.91 -3.03
C THR A 129 6.09 15.59 -3.74
N LYS A 130 6.85 14.52 -3.49
CA LYS A 130 6.56 13.15 -3.96
C LYS A 130 5.70 12.36 -2.98
N ALA A 131 5.19 13.02 -1.93
CA ALA A 131 4.48 12.43 -0.81
C ALA A 131 5.26 11.35 -0.03
N GLU A 132 6.60 11.38 -0.13
CA GLU A 132 7.48 10.56 0.70
C GLU A 132 7.52 11.14 2.11
N GLU A 133 7.55 10.27 3.13
CA GLU A 133 7.63 10.69 4.51
C GLU A 133 9.04 11.16 4.87
N LEU A 134 9.13 12.38 5.40
CA LEU A 134 10.38 12.97 5.83
C LEU A 134 10.53 12.93 7.35
N GLY A 135 9.45 12.83 8.11
CA GLY A 135 9.53 12.86 9.57
C GLY A 135 8.27 13.40 10.22
N THR A 136 8.40 13.83 11.47
CA THR A 136 7.30 14.36 12.27
C THR A 136 7.70 15.67 12.93
N ILE A 137 6.78 16.63 13.01
CA ILE A 137 7.01 17.85 13.80
C ILE A 137 7.02 17.48 15.28
N GLU A 138 8.16 17.61 15.94
CA GLU A 138 8.31 17.31 17.36
C GLU A 138 8.04 18.53 18.24
N ASN A 139 8.47 19.71 17.78
CA ASN A 139 8.34 20.95 18.55
C ASN A 139 8.28 22.19 17.66
N ILE A 140 7.95 23.32 18.28
CA ILE A 140 7.97 24.65 17.66
C ILE A 140 8.84 25.59 18.51
N ALA A 141 9.82 26.24 17.90
CA ALA A 141 10.65 27.24 18.55
C ALA A 141 10.06 28.64 18.35
N ILE A 142 9.91 29.38 19.44
CA ILE A 142 9.45 30.77 19.42
C ILE A 142 10.67 31.66 19.71
N ASP A 143 10.87 32.68 18.90
CA ASP A 143 11.85 33.73 19.18
C ASP A 143 11.33 34.61 20.31
N ALA A 144 11.99 34.54 21.46
CA ALA A 144 11.59 35.27 22.67
C ALA A 144 11.66 36.80 22.50
N ASN A 145 12.45 37.32 21.55
CA ASN A 145 12.56 38.77 21.34
C ASN A 145 11.37 39.31 20.55
N THR A 146 10.87 38.55 19.59
CA THR A 146 9.82 38.99 18.66
C THR A 146 8.45 38.38 18.98
N GLY A 147 8.40 37.29 19.76
CA GLY A 147 7.21 36.50 20.00
C GLY A 147 6.74 35.70 18.77
N ALA A 148 7.49 35.72 17.68
CA ALA A 148 7.16 35.00 16.45
C ALA A 148 7.74 33.58 16.44
N VAL A 149 7.15 32.70 15.64
CA VAL A 149 7.72 31.36 15.41
C VAL A 149 9.01 31.51 14.60
N ALA A 150 10.12 31.01 15.16
CA ALA A 150 11.41 31.00 14.50
C ALA A 150 11.50 29.85 13.49
N TYR A 151 11.25 28.63 13.96
CA TYR A 151 11.32 27.39 13.17
C TYR A 151 10.52 26.28 13.84
N ALA A 152 10.14 25.26 13.08
CA ALA A 152 9.67 23.99 13.63
C ALA A 152 10.85 23.03 13.82
N VAL A 153 10.74 22.11 14.76
CA VAL A 153 11.70 21.01 14.94
C VAL A 153 11.07 19.77 14.34
N MET A 154 11.72 19.21 13.33
CA MET A 154 11.32 17.95 12.71
C MET A 154 12.26 16.84 13.20
N SER A 155 11.71 15.77 13.74
CA SER A 155 12.46 14.53 13.91
C SER A 155 12.49 13.76 12.59
N HIS A 156 13.67 13.26 12.22
CA HIS A 156 13.87 12.52 10.98
C HIS A 156 14.70 11.26 11.26
N GLY A 157 14.25 10.14 10.72
CA GLY A 157 14.86 8.83 10.94
C GLY A 157 14.66 8.29 12.37
N GLY A 158 15.20 7.10 12.63
CA GLY A 158 15.03 6.42 13.92
C GLY A 158 13.66 5.76 14.08
N PHE A 159 13.41 5.19 15.27
CA PHE A 159 12.13 4.59 15.65
C PHE A 159 11.76 5.04 17.07
N LEU A 160 10.58 5.65 17.23
CA LEU A 160 10.02 6.07 18.53
C LEU A 160 11.02 6.81 19.46
N GLY A 161 11.73 7.80 18.94
CA GLY A 161 12.69 8.60 19.74
C GLY A 161 14.09 8.01 19.87
N LEU A 162 14.34 6.83 19.29
CA LEU A 162 15.66 6.19 19.28
C LEU A 162 16.35 6.40 17.94
N GLY A 163 17.51 7.05 17.97
CA GLY A 163 18.34 7.28 16.78
C GLY A 163 17.77 8.29 15.79
N GLU A 164 16.75 9.06 16.20
CA GLU A 164 16.25 10.18 15.42
C GLU A 164 17.22 11.36 15.51
N LYS A 165 17.23 12.19 14.47
CA LYS A 165 17.93 13.46 14.47
C LYS A 165 16.92 14.60 14.38
N LEU A 166 17.23 15.68 15.09
CA LEU A 166 16.41 16.87 15.12
C LEU A 166 16.89 17.84 14.05
N ILE A 167 16.00 18.23 13.15
CA ILE A 167 16.28 19.14 12.05
C ILE A 167 15.45 20.41 12.29
N PRO A 168 16.08 21.58 12.40
CA PRO A 168 15.36 22.84 12.57
C PRO A 168 14.87 23.29 11.21
N VAL A 169 13.56 23.42 11.00
CA VAL A 169 12.92 23.75 9.73
C VAL A 169 12.41 25.20 9.78
N PRO A 170 13.01 26.13 9.02
CA PRO A 170 12.57 27.53 8.99
C PRO A 170 11.07 27.64 8.70
N TRP A 171 10.38 28.52 9.43
CA TRP A 171 8.93 28.67 9.30
C TRP A 171 8.49 29.00 7.87
N SER A 172 9.32 29.74 7.13
CA SER A 172 9.08 30.10 5.73
C SER A 172 9.22 28.94 4.74
N GLN A 173 9.87 27.84 5.12
CA GLN A 173 10.03 26.66 4.26
C GLN A 173 8.84 25.68 4.40
N LEU A 174 8.09 25.79 5.50
CA LEU A 174 6.97 24.89 5.76
C LEU A 174 5.75 25.28 4.93
N ARG A 175 5.30 24.31 4.13
CA ARG A 175 3.99 24.34 3.47
C ARG A 175 3.05 23.41 4.23
N ARG A 176 1.74 23.65 4.14
CA ARG A 176 0.71 22.86 4.79
C ARG A 176 -0.44 22.60 3.82
N THR A 177 -0.92 21.38 3.82
CA THR A 177 -2.05 20.93 2.98
C THR A 177 -3.34 21.66 3.35
N SER A 178 -4.29 21.72 2.43
CA SER A 178 -5.57 22.43 2.63
C SER A 178 -6.43 21.88 3.77
N ASP A 179 -6.36 20.56 4.01
CA ASP A 179 -6.98 19.90 5.16
C ASP A 179 -6.26 20.17 6.49
N GLY A 180 -5.05 20.74 6.43
CA GLY A 180 -4.28 21.15 7.58
C GLY A 180 -3.54 20.03 8.33
N GLU A 181 -3.51 18.82 7.78
CA GLU A 181 -3.03 17.63 8.50
C GLU A 181 -1.57 17.27 8.19
N VAL A 182 -1.02 17.72 7.05
CA VAL A 182 0.32 17.35 6.58
C VAL A 182 1.16 18.60 6.30
N PHE A 183 2.40 18.60 6.75
CA PHE A 183 3.41 19.57 6.34
C PHE A 183 4.19 19.08 5.13
N VAL A 184 4.54 20.00 4.24
CA VAL A 184 5.26 19.71 3.00
C VAL A 184 6.54 20.53 2.95
N LEU A 185 7.65 19.86 2.62
CA LEU A 185 8.95 20.47 2.35
C LEU A 185 9.44 20.11 0.96
N GLU A 186 10.05 21.07 0.27
CA GLU A 186 10.60 20.88 -1.07
C GLU A 186 12.05 20.37 -0.98
N ILE A 187 12.22 19.18 -0.41
CA ILE A 187 13.51 18.52 -0.24
C ILE A 187 13.42 17.02 -0.47
N ASP A 188 14.45 16.43 -1.05
CA ASP A 188 14.54 14.97 -1.22
C ASP A 188 14.95 14.31 0.10
N ALA A 189 14.32 13.18 0.44
CA ALA A 189 14.59 12.46 1.69
C ALA A 189 16.08 12.10 1.85
N LYS A 190 16.78 11.81 0.74
CA LYS A 190 18.20 11.45 0.75
C LYS A 190 19.11 12.59 1.19
N VAL A 191 18.68 13.85 1.04
CA VAL A 191 19.43 15.00 1.54
C VAL A 191 19.31 15.02 3.06
N LEU A 192 18.09 14.85 3.58
CA LEU A 192 17.85 14.78 5.01
C LEU A 192 18.61 13.62 5.64
N ASP A 193 18.68 12.44 5.03
CA ASP A 193 19.45 11.27 5.53
C ASP A 193 20.92 11.62 5.83
N LYS A 194 21.52 12.54 5.08
CA LYS A 194 22.92 12.96 5.23
C LYS A 194 23.11 14.15 6.16
N MET A 195 22.04 14.90 6.46
CA MET A 195 22.13 16.03 7.37
C MET A 195 22.47 15.57 8.78
N THR A 196 23.30 16.35 9.47
CA THR A 196 23.48 16.21 10.92
C THR A 196 22.40 17.01 11.61
N GLY A 197 21.67 16.40 12.55
CA GLY A 197 20.73 17.14 13.39
C GLY A 197 21.41 17.94 14.50
N PHE A 198 20.62 18.68 15.27
CA PHE A 198 21.10 19.36 16.48
C PHE A 198 20.80 18.56 17.75
N ASP A 199 21.50 18.88 18.83
CA ASP A 199 21.30 18.26 20.15
C ASP A 199 20.06 18.83 20.83
N LYS A 200 19.18 17.96 21.35
CA LYS A 200 17.93 18.38 22.01
C LYS A 200 18.10 19.28 23.23
N ASN A 201 19.29 19.37 23.81
CA ASN A 201 19.62 20.26 24.92
C ASN A 201 20.33 21.56 24.46
N ASN A 202 20.66 21.68 23.17
CA ASN A 202 21.33 22.85 22.61
C ASN A 202 20.67 23.29 21.30
N TRP A 203 19.61 24.10 21.44
CA TRP A 203 18.79 24.52 20.32
C TRP A 203 19.47 25.65 19.53
N PRO A 204 19.46 25.61 18.19
CA PRO A 204 20.07 26.65 17.38
C PRO A 204 19.32 27.97 17.48
N SER A 205 20.03 29.09 17.31
CA SER A 205 19.36 30.36 17.07
C SER A 205 18.59 30.33 15.74
N LYS A 206 17.66 31.27 15.55
CA LYS A 206 16.94 31.41 14.27
C LYS A 206 17.90 31.51 13.09
N ASP A 207 18.95 32.32 13.20
CA ASP A 207 19.92 32.49 12.11
C ASP A 207 20.72 31.22 11.83
N ALA A 208 21.06 30.45 12.88
CA ALA A 208 21.70 29.16 12.72
C ALA A 208 20.77 28.17 12.03
N ALA A 209 19.49 28.09 12.44
CA ALA A 209 18.46 27.28 11.79
C ALA A 209 18.27 27.66 10.31
N ASP A 210 18.27 28.94 9.98
CA ASP A 210 18.18 29.40 8.58
C ASP A 210 19.42 28.97 7.77
N GLN A 211 20.61 28.94 8.38
CA GLN A 211 21.84 28.48 7.74
C GLN A 211 21.88 26.96 7.50
N PHE A 212 21.16 26.15 8.28
CA PHE A 212 21.03 24.71 8.03
C PHE A 212 20.49 24.40 6.63
N TRP A 213 19.70 25.30 6.05
CA TRP A 213 18.98 25.10 4.77
C TRP A 213 19.58 25.86 3.58
N ARG A 214 20.73 26.53 3.76
CA ARG A 214 21.40 27.31 2.69
C ARG A 214 22.55 26.56 2.01
N LYS A 215 22.81 25.31 2.38
CA LYS A 215 23.90 24.47 1.86
C LYS A 215 23.35 23.38 0.96
#